data_AF-A0A7C3Q4G3-F1
#
_entry.id   AF-A0A7C3Q4G3-F1
#
_cell.length_a   1.000
_cell.length_b   1.000
_cell.length_c   1.000
_cell.angle_alpha   90.00
_cell.angle_beta   90.00
_cell.angle_gamma   90.00
#
_symmetry.space_group_name_H-M   'P 1'
#
loop_
_entity.id
_entity.type
_entity.pdbx_description
1 polymer ?
#
loop_
_entity_poly.entity_id
_entity_poly.type
_entity_poly.pdbx_seq_one_letter_code
_entity_poly.pdbx_strand_id
1 'polypeptide(L)'
;EQKGVTFGHQIPMRFPAKQVPEVVKYLIALFREQRQSEESFFEFVDRIGRAKLQELLKHFATLPAYEANKELYYDWGEQTDYEIREAGAGECAGGVVDMLEQHLEDSKYELANAHVLFQKGKPFDAVTRTDLAVVAAARALLVLEGIDPVSNAEVLRAFKEKPVANGIVPQERFLPYAQLGEQLQSTNFSVGLVQDYIQAARQLIEECKGAIQRMDAKLRVKSDTPAQSDTAAPTVTEEHHGSTKGVAVHMDLRGVKCPMNYVKAKLRLEMMEVGEILELLIDPGEAYENVPRSLKDDGQKILELEEIKPHYRVVVEKVK
;
A
#
# COMPACT_ATOMS: atom_id res chain seq x y z
N GLU A 1 -20.18 -18.99 -26.88
CA GLU A 1 -18.96 -18.74 -26.10
C GLU A 1 -18.78 -17.23 -25.92
N GLN A 2 -18.88 -16.74 -24.69
CA GLN A 2 -18.50 -15.35 -24.41
C GLN A 2 -16.97 -15.30 -24.47
N LYS A 3 -16.43 -14.78 -25.59
CA LYS A 3 -15.02 -14.39 -25.66
C LYS A 3 -14.78 -13.41 -24.52
N GLY A 4 -13.99 -13.84 -23.52
CA GLY A 4 -13.56 -12.98 -22.43
C GLY A 4 -12.83 -11.76 -22.98
N VAL A 5 -12.70 -10.72 -22.16
CA VAL A 5 -11.92 -9.53 -22.50
C VAL A 5 -10.45 -9.96 -22.66
N THR A 6 -9.96 -9.91 -23.89
CA THR A 6 -8.54 -10.13 -24.18
C THR A 6 -7.82 -8.80 -24.00
N PHE A 7 -6.99 -8.69 -22.96
CA PHE A 7 -6.07 -7.57 -22.82
C PHE A 7 -4.91 -7.73 -23.80
N GLY A 8 -4.45 -6.61 -24.38
CA GLY A 8 -3.29 -6.60 -25.26
C GLY A 8 -2.03 -7.07 -24.53
N HIS A 9 -1.11 -7.68 -25.27
CA HIS A 9 0.19 -8.05 -24.73
C HIS A 9 1.09 -6.82 -24.57
N GLN A 10 1.72 -6.66 -23.41
CA GLN A 10 2.65 -5.57 -23.18
C GLN A 10 3.89 -5.71 -24.07
N ILE A 11 4.29 -4.61 -24.70
CA ILE A 11 5.61 -4.47 -25.30
C ILE A 11 6.52 -3.86 -24.21
N PRO A 12 7.62 -4.52 -23.80
CA PRO A 12 8.52 -4.04 -22.73
C PRO A 12 9.38 -2.86 -23.19
N MET A 13 8.73 -1.74 -23.50
CA MET A 13 9.35 -0.48 -23.89
C MET A 13 8.68 0.67 -23.14
N ARG A 14 9.45 1.72 -22.87
CA ARG A 14 8.96 2.95 -22.25
C ARG A 14 9.14 4.10 -23.24
N PHE A 15 8.12 4.92 -23.36
CA PHE A 15 8.10 6.09 -24.23
C PHE A 15 7.82 7.33 -23.39
N PRO A 16 8.47 8.48 -23.67
CA PRO A 16 8.05 9.74 -23.07
C PRO A 16 6.59 10.03 -23.43
N ALA A 17 5.79 10.52 -22.47
CA ALA A 17 4.35 10.73 -22.67
C ALA A 17 4.03 11.63 -23.89
N LYS A 18 4.88 12.62 -24.17
CA LYS A 18 4.78 13.50 -25.34
C LYS A 18 4.99 12.79 -26.68
N GLN A 19 5.68 11.65 -26.71
CA GLN A 19 5.93 10.89 -27.95
C GLN A 19 4.82 9.89 -28.26
N VAL A 20 3.94 9.56 -27.31
CA VAL A 20 2.86 8.59 -27.51
C VAL A 20 1.99 8.91 -28.74
N PRO A 21 1.58 10.16 -29.03
CA PRO A 21 0.83 10.47 -30.24
C PRO A 21 1.59 10.12 -31.54
N GLU A 22 2.89 10.35 -31.58
CA GLU A 22 3.73 10.03 -32.74
C GLU A 22 3.92 8.53 -32.91
N VAL A 23 4.09 7.79 -31.80
CA VAL A 23 4.11 6.32 -31.80
C VAL A 23 2.81 5.76 -32.37
N VAL A 24 1.65 6.28 -31.94
CA VAL A 24 0.34 5.83 -32.42
C VAL A 24 0.18 6.13 -33.92
N LYS A 25 0.53 7.34 -34.37
CA LYS A 25 0.52 7.69 -35.79
C LYS A 25 1.40 6.76 -36.62
N TYR A 26 2.60 6.47 -36.14
CA TYR A 26 3.54 5.58 -36.82
C TYR A 26 2.99 4.15 -36.93
N LEU A 27 2.39 3.61 -35.86
CA LEU A 27 1.77 2.28 -35.88
C LEU A 27 0.58 2.22 -36.84
N ILE A 28 -0.24 3.26 -36.90
CA ILE A 28 -1.35 3.33 -37.85
C ILE A 28 -0.83 3.38 -39.30
N ALA A 29 0.21 4.17 -39.57
CA ALA A 29 0.83 4.24 -40.89
C ALA A 29 1.42 2.88 -41.31
N LEU A 30 2.18 2.25 -40.41
CA LEU A 30 2.77 0.93 -40.61
C LEU A 30 1.71 -0.13 -40.92
N PHE A 31 0.60 -0.11 -40.17
CA PHE A 31 -0.53 -1.01 -40.42
C PHE A 31 -1.11 -0.77 -41.82
N ARG A 32 -1.38 0.48 -42.20
CA ARG A 32 -1.98 0.80 -43.51
C ARG A 32 -1.10 0.38 -44.69
N GLU A 33 0.21 0.48 -44.55
CA GLU A 33 1.17 0.12 -45.61
C GLU A 33 1.41 -1.38 -45.73
N GLN A 34 1.41 -2.11 -44.61
CA GLN A 34 1.80 -3.52 -44.56
C GLN A 34 0.64 -4.49 -44.29
N ARG A 35 -0.59 -3.99 -44.15
CA ARG A 35 -1.82 -4.81 -44.03
C ARG A 35 -1.99 -5.68 -45.28
N GLN A 36 -2.29 -6.95 -45.07
CA GLN A 36 -2.62 -7.87 -46.14
C GLN A 36 -4.14 -8.05 -46.24
N SER A 37 -4.72 -7.78 -47.40
CA SER A 37 -6.15 -7.97 -47.66
C SER A 37 -7.05 -7.32 -46.57
N GLU A 38 -7.99 -8.06 -45.99
CA GLU A 38 -8.89 -7.60 -44.92
C GLU A 38 -8.37 -7.90 -43.50
N GLU A 39 -7.06 -8.08 -43.31
CA GLU A 39 -6.44 -8.37 -42.01
C GLU A 39 -6.78 -7.31 -40.94
N SER A 40 -7.15 -7.74 -39.74
CA SER A 40 -7.35 -6.83 -38.61
C SER A 40 -6.02 -6.34 -38.02
N PHE A 41 -6.04 -5.25 -37.25
CA PHE A 41 -4.82 -4.77 -36.57
C PHE A 41 -4.22 -5.82 -35.63
N PHE A 42 -5.05 -6.64 -34.98
CA PHE A 42 -4.58 -7.70 -34.09
C PHE A 42 -3.82 -8.79 -34.84
N GLU A 43 -4.37 -9.27 -35.96
CA GLU A 43 -3.73 -10.27 -36.81
C GLU A 43 -2.41 -9.74 -37.41
N PHE A 44 -2.39 -8.46 -37.76
CA PHE A 44 -1.19 -7.77 -38.22
C PHE A 44 -0.08 -7.75 -37.16
N VAL A 45 -0.42 -7.38 -35.92
CA VAL A 45 0.54 -7.37 -34.81
C VAL A 45 1.06 -8.78 -34.51
N ASP A 46 0.19 -9.79 -34.56
CA ASP A 46 0.58 -11.19 -34.38
C ASP A 46 1.51 -11.69 -35.49
N ARG A 47 1.27 -11.29 -36.75
CA ARG A 47 2.09 -11.64 -37.91
C ARG A 47 3.46 -10.95 -37.92
N ILE A 48 3.50 -9.64 -37.64
CA ILE A 48 4.78 -8.91 -37.57
C ILE A 48 5.61 -9.38 -36.38
N GLY A 49 4.94 -9.71 -35.28
CA GLY A 49 5.57 -10.16 -34.05
C GLY A 49 6.14 -9.02 -33.21
N ARG A 50 6.20 -9.25 -31.90
CA ARG A 50 6.57 -8.24 -30.90
C ARG A 50 8.02 -7.76 -31.04
N ALA A 51 8.95 -8.65 -31.38
CA ALA A 51 10.36 -8.32 -31.52
C ALA A 51 10.60 -7.28 -32.62
N LYS A 52 9.94 -7.46 -33.77
CA LYS A 52 10.05 -6.52 -34.89
C LYS A 52 9.38 -5.18 -34.60
N LEU A 53 8.23 -5.18 -33.91
CA LEU A 53 7.62 -3.94 -33.44
C LEU A 53 8.53 -3.17 -32.47
N GLN A 54 9.25 -3.87 -31.58
CA GLN A 54 10.23 -3.21 -30.70
C GLN A 54 11.36 -2.54 -31.48
N GLU A 55 11.90 -3.22 -32.49
CA GLU A 55 12.94 -2.64 -33.35
C GLU A 55 12.44 -1.38 -34.06
N LEU A 56 11.23 -1.42 -34.63
CA LEU A 56 10.63 -0.29 -35.33
C LEU A 56 10.35 0.89 -34.39
N LEU A 57 9.91 0.63 -33.15
CA LEU A 57 9.57 1.67 -32.18
C LEU A 57 10.77 2.20 -31.39
N LYS A 58 11.95 1.58 -31.50
CA LYS A 58 13.13 1.88 -30.67
C LYS A 58 13.53 3.35 -30.67
N HIS A 59 13.39 4.03 -31.80
CA HIS A 59 13.75 5.43 -31.92
C HIS A 59 12.88 6.35 -31.05
N PHE A 60 11.60 6.03 -30.85
CA PHE A 60 10.70 6.78 -29.96
C PHE A 60 10.97 6.56 -28.47
N ALA A 61 11.67 5.48 -28.12
CA ALA A 61 12.06 5.22 -26.73
C ALA A 61 13.35 5.97 -26.33
N THR A 62 14.04 6.57 -27.30
CA THR A 62 15.28 7.32 -27.02
C THR A 62 14.94 8.64 -26.35
N LEU A 63 15.39 8.81 -25.12
CA LEU A 63 15.30 10.07 -24.38
C LEU A 63 16.62 10.84 -24.54
N PRO A 64 16.67 11.94 -25.30
CA PRO A 64 17.86 12.79 -25.41
C PRO A 64 18.12 13.56 -24.11
N ALA A 65 19.29 14.18 -24.00
CA ALA A 65 19.64 15.06 -22.89
C ALA A 65 18.63 16.21 -22.74
N TYR A 66 18.43 16.68 -21.51
CA TYR A 66 17.45 17.71 -21.16
C TYR A 66 17.62 18.98 -22.01
N GLU A 67 18.87 19.39 -22.22
CA GLU A 67 19.24 20.57 -23.00
C GLU A 67 18.87 20.43 -24.48
N ALA A 68 18.82 19.20 -25.00
CA ALA A 68 18.51 18.93 -26.40
C ALA A 68 16.99 18.89 -26.65
N ASN A 69 16.20 18.39 -25.68
CA ASN A 69 14.75 18.42 -25.79
C ASN A 69 14.06 18.29 -24.41
N LYS A 70 13.85 19.43 -23.75
CA LYS A 70 13.17 19.53 -22.45
C LYS A 70 11.71 19.08 -22.47
N GLU A 71 11.02 19.17 -23.62
CA GLU A 71 9.60 18.82 -23.72
C GLU A 71 9.33 17.37 -23.36
N LEU A 72 10.31 16.48 -23.60
CA LEU A 72 10.21 15.06 -23.28
C LEU A 72 10.26 14.76 -21.78
N TYR A 73 10.60 15.75 -20.95
CA TYR A 73 10.65 15.68 -19.50
C TYR A 73 9.41 16.29 -18.83
N TYR A 74 8.50 16.90 -19.60
CA TYR A 74 7.22 17.41 -19.09
C TYR A 74 6.07 16.50 -19.49
N ASP A 75 5.12 16.33 -18.56
CA ASP A 75 3.85 15.69 -18.86
C ASP A 75 2.89 16.61 -19.62
N TRP A 76 1.80 16.04 -20.13
CA TRP A 76 0.74 16.83 -20.75
C TRP A 76 0.05 17.69 -19.69
N GLY A 77 0.02 19.01 -19.91
CA GLY A 77 -0.55 19.99 -18.96
C GLY A 77 0.49 20.65 -18.05
N GLU A 78 1.70 20.10 -17.96
CA GLU A 78 2.80 20.68 -17.19
C GLU A 78 3.75 21.47 -18.09
N GLN A 79 4.29 22.56 -17.53
CA GLN A 79 5.21 23.48 -18.21
C GLN A 79 6.35 23.95 -17.30
N THR A 80 6.36 23.50 -16.04
CA THR A 80 7.39 23.88 -15.06
C THR A 80 8.36 22.74 -14.86
N ASP A 81 9.63 23.10 -14.67
CA ASP A 81 10.68 22.14 -14.33
C ASP A 81 10.30 21.39 -13.06
N TYR A 82 10.67 20.11 -13.03
CA TYR A 82 10.57 19.35 -11.80
C TYR A 82 11.50 19.97 -10.77
N GLU A 83 10.91 20.72 -9.85
CA GLU A 83 11.57 21.19 -8.66
C GLU A 83 11.29 20.15 -7.57
N ILE A 84 12.33 19.74 -6.85
CA ILE A 84 12.14 19.21 -5.50
C ILE A 84 11.70 20.41 -4.66
N ARG A 85 10.42 20.77 -4.77
CA ARG A 85 9.76 21.49 -3.68
C ARG A 85 10.00 20.62 -2.45
N GLU A 86 10.36 21.22 -1.32
CA GLU A 86 10.25 20.53 -0.04
C GLU A 86 8.85 19.90 -0.06
N ALA A 87 8.80 18.57 -0.25
CA ALA A 87 7.55 17.85 -0.38
C ALA A 87 6.69 18.34 0.78
N GLY A 88 5.47 18.82 0.50
CA GLY A 88 4.61 19.35 1.54
C GLY A 88 4.55 18.30 2.63
N ALA A 89 5.12 18.58 3.80
CA ALA A 89 5.39 17.55 4.79
C ALA A 89 4.08 16.89 5.21
N GLY A 90 3.83 15.68 4.70
CA GLY A 90 2.54 14.99 4.74
C GLY A 90 2.22 14.19 3.46
N GLU A 91 2.70 14.62 2.29
CA GLU A 91 2.47 13.92 1.03
C GLU A 91 3.09 12.50 1.02
N CYS A 92 4.27 12.33 1.64
CA CYS A 92 4.93 11.02 1.72
C CYS A 92 4.19 10.02 2.61
N ALA A 93 3.32 10.50 3.49
CA ALA A 93 2.73 9.71 4.55
C ALA A 93 1.25 9.37 4.25
N GLY A 94 0.56 10.23 3.50
CA GLY A 94 -0.66 9.85 2.76
C GLY A 94 -0.41 8.67 1.82
N GLY A 95 0.69 8.71 1.06
CA GLY A 95 1.04 7.63 0.13
C GLY A 95 1.21 6.26 0.79
N VAL A 96 1.69 6.18 2.03
CA VAL A 96 1.87 4.89 2.74
C VAL A 96 0.53 4.31 3.22
N VAL A 97 -0.41 5.16 3.64
CA VAL A 97 -1.77 4.71 3.98
C VAL A 97 -2.52 4.28 2.72
N ASP A 98 -2.42 5.05 1.65
CA ASP A 98 -3.02 4.69 0.36
C ASP A 98 -2.44 3.36 -0.16
N MET A 99 -1.13 3.13 -0.02
CA MET A 99 -0.48 1.86 -0.35
C MET A 99 -0.99 0.69 0.51
N LEU A 100 -1.20 0.92 1.80
CA LEU A 100 -1.76 -0.09 2.70
C LEU A 100 -3.18 -0.47 2.29
N GLU A 101 -4.05 0.52 2.09
CA GLU A 101 -5.44 0.30 1.67
C GLU A 101 -5.50 -0.40 0.32
N GLN A 102 -4.68 0.04 -0.64
CA GLN A 102 -4.56 -0.58 -1.95
C GLN A 102 -4.15 -2.04 -1.84
N HIS A 103 -3.13 -2.38 -1.03
CA HIS A 103 -2.70 -3.76 -0.84
C HIS A 103 -3.77 -4.63 -0.18
N LEU A 104 -4.55 -4.09 0.76
CA LEU A 104 -5.67 -4.79 1.36
C LEU A 104 -6.79 -5.05 0.35
N GLU A 105 -7.06 -4.10 -0.54
CA GLU A 105 -8.07 -4.23 -1.58
C GLU A 105 -7.62 -5.21 -2.69
N ASP A 106 -6.36 -5.12 -3.12
CA ASP A 106 -5.72 -6.08 -4.03
C ASP A 106 -5.82 -7.50 -3.47
N SER A 107 -5.53 -7.67 -2.17
CA SER A 107 -5.64 -8.97 -1.50
C SER A 107 -7.05 -9.55 -1.57
N LYS A 108 -8.08 -8.73 -1.29
CA LYS A 108 -9.49 -9.15 -1.39
C LYS A 108 -9.86 -9.50 -2.82
N TYR A 109 -9.46 -8.65 -3.77
CA TYR A 109 -9.76 -8.83 -5.18
C TYR A 109 -9.16 -10.12 -5.73
N GLU A 110 -7.88 -10.38 -5.45
CA GLU A 110 -7.19 -11.58 -5.90
C GLU A 110 -7.76 -12.86 -5.25
N LEU A 111 -8.12 -12.79 -3.96
CA LEU A 111 -8.77 -13.92 -3.28
C LEU A 111 -10.16 -14.21 -3.88
N ALA A 112 -10.96 -13.19 -4.21
CA ALA A 112 -12.23 -13.38 -4.88
C ALA A 112 -12.06 -14.02 -6.27
N ASN A 113 -11.06 -13.58 -7.05
CA ASN A 113 -10.72 -14.18 -8.33
C ASN A 113 -10.30 -15.66 -8.20
N ALA A 114 -9.52 -15.99 -7.17
CA ALA A 114 -9.15 -17.38 -6.89
C ALA A 114 -10.38 -18.28 -6.69
N HIS A 115 -11.37 -17.83 -5.90
CA HIS A 115 -12.62 -18.57 -5.69
C HIS A 115 -13.41 -18.75 -7.00
N VAL A 116 -13.54 -17.69 -7.80
CA VAL A 116 -14.26 -17.75 -9.09
C VAL A 116 -13.58 -18.71 -10.07
N LEU A 117 -12.25 -18.70 -10.15
CA LEU A 117 -11.50 -19.59 -11.04
C LEU A 117 -11.59 -21.05 -10.57
N PHE A 118 -11.55 -21.28 -9.26
CA PHE A 118 -11.74 -22.61 -8.69
C PHE A 118 -13.12 -23.17 -9.05
N GLN A 119 -14.19 -22.38 -8.89
CA GLN A 119 -15.56 -22.76 -9.28
C GLN A 119 -15.71 -23.03 -10.79
N LYS A 120 -14.93 -22.33 -11.62
CA LYS A 120 -14.87 -22.55 -13.08
C LYS A 120 -14.04 -23.76 -13.49
N GLY A 121 -13.54 -24.56 -12.54
CA GLY A 121 -12.73 -25.74 -12.83
C GLY A 121 -11.32 -25.40 -13.30
N LYS A 122 -10.79 -24.23 -12.93
CA LYS A 122 -9.42 -23.78 -13.25
C LYS A 122 -8.54 -23.75 -12.00
N PRO A 123 -8.17 -24.91 -11.44
CA PRO A 123 -7.50 -24.98 -10.15
C PRO A 123 -6.07 -24.42 -10.19
N PHE A 124 -5.34 -24.56 -11.30
CA PHE A 124 -4.00 -23.97 -11.44
C PHE A 124 -4.04 -22.44 -11.40
N ASP A 125 -4.95 -21.82 -12.16
CA ASP A 125 -5.14 -20.37 -12.15
C ASP A 125 -5.58 -19.87 -10.76
N ALA A 126 -6.40 -20.67 -10.06
CA ALA A 126 -6.84 -20.36 -8.70
C ALA A 126 -5.67 -20.35 -7.69
N VAL A 127 -4.72 -21.29 -7.80
CA VAL A 127 -3.50 -21.30 -6.96
C VAL A 127 -2.70 -20.01 -7.17
N THR A 128 -2.44 -19.63 -8.43
CA THR A 128 -1.68 -18.40 -8.72
C THR A 128 -2.36 -17.16 -8.14
N ARG A 129 -3.69 -17.04 -8.26
CA ARG A 129 -4.45 -15.92 -7.68
C ARG A 129 -4.44 -15.93 -6.15
N THR A 130 -4.43 -17.12 -5.55
CA THR A 130 -4.30 -17.28 -4.10
C THR A 130 -2.95 -16.77 -3.60
N ASP A 131 -1.86 -17.06 -4.33
CA ASP A 131 -0.53 -16.56 -4.00
C ASP A 131 -0.45 -15.03 -4.05
N LEU A 132 -1.02 -14.44 -5.11
CA LEU A 132 -1.08 -12.98 -5.25
C LEU A 132 -1.88 -12.34 -4.12
N ALA A 133 -2.97 -12.97 -3.68
CA ALA A 133 -3.77 -12.48 -2.56
C ALA A 133 -2.97 -12.45 -1.23
N VAL A 134 -2.20 -13.50 -0.95
CA VAL A 134 -1.35 -13.58 0.25
C VAL A 134 -0.19 -12.61 0.16
N VAL A 135 0.45 -12.48 -1.01
CA VAL A 135 1.53 -11.51 -1.24
C VAL A 135 1.04 -10.09 -1.00
N ALA A 136 -0.15 -9.72 -1.49
CA ALA A 136 -0.72 -8.40 -1.26
C ALA A 136 -0.98 -8.14 0.24
N ALA A 137 -1.58 -9.10 0.96
CA ALA A 137 -1.77 -8.98 2.42
C ALA A 137 -0.45 -8.92 3.20
N ALA A 138 0.58 -9.62 2.74
CA ALA A 138 1.92 -9.57 3.33
C ALA A 138 2.59 -8.21 3.09
N ARG A 139 2.48 -7.64 1.88
CA ARG A 139 2.96 -6.29 1.55
C ARG A 139 2.35 -5.24 2.46
N ALA A 140 1.03 -5.31 2.71
CA ALA A 140 0.34 -4.42 3.64
C ALA A 140 1.04 -4.36 5.02
N LEU A 141 1.42 -5.50 5.59
CA LEU A 141 2.14 -5.55 6.86
C LEU A 141 3.60 -5.10 6.76
N LEU A 142 4.28 -5.41 5.65
CA LEU A 142 5.69 -5.03 5.45
C LEU A 142 5.86 -3.52 5.24
N VAL A 143 4.92 -2.88 4.55
CA VAL A 143 4.88 -1.43 4.37
C VAL A 143 4.83 -0.72 5.73
N LEU A 144 4.05 -1.25 6.68
CA LEU A 144 4.00 -0.73 8.05
C LEU A 144 5.32 -0.88 8.84
N GLU A 145 6.16 -1.83 8.44
CA GLU A 145 7.50 -2.03 8.98
C GLU A 145 8.57 -1.25 8.20
N GLY A 146 8.18 -0.46 7.20
CA GLY A 146 9.09 0.29 6.31
C GLY A 146 9.87 -0.59 5.34
N ILE A 147 9.36 -1.78 5.03
CA ILE A 147 9.98 -2.75 4.12
C ILE A 147 9.17 -2.77 2.82
N ASP A 148 9.80 -2.43 1.70
CA ASP A 148 9.19 -2.47 0.36
C ASP A 148 9.94 -3.44 -0.57
N PRO A 149 9.55 -4.72 -0.63
CA PRO A 149 10.22 -5.73 -1.46
C PRO A 149 9.82 -5.64 -2.94
N VAL A 150 10.78 -5.89 -3.83
CA VAL A 150 10.60 -5.72 -5.28
C VAL A 150 9.92 -6.94 -5.91
N SER A 151 10.14 -8.13 -5.35
CA SER A 151 9.59 -9.39 -5.88
C SER A 151 8.65 -10.11 -4.91
N ASN A 152 7.71 -10.91 -5.43
CA ASN A 152 6.79 -11.70 -4.62
C ASN A 152 7.53 -12.71 -3.71
N ALA A 153 8.66 -13.24 -4.17
CA ALA A 153 9.50 -14.13 -3.37
C ALA A 153 10.13 -13.40 -2.18
N GLU A 154 10.61 -12.18 -2.39
CA GLU A 154 11.12 -11.34 -1.30
C GLU A 154 10.02 -10.95 -0.31
N VAL A 155 8.80 -10.67 -0.79
CA VAL A 155 7.65 -10.40 0.08
C VAL A 155 7.40 -11.56 1.03
N LEU A 156 7.26 -12.79 0.52
CA LEU A 156 6.98 -13.95 1.37
C LEU A 156 8.13 -14.25 2.35
N ARG A 157 9.38 -14.06 1.90
CA ARG A 157 10.56 -14.22 2.76
C ARG A 157 10.56 -13.19 3.89
N ALA A 158 10.40 -11.90 3.56
CA ALA A 158 10.36 -10.83 4.55
C ALA A 158 9.17 -10.99 5.50
N PHE A 159 8.01 -11.41 4.99
CA PHE A 159 6.82 -11.71 5.77
C PHE A 159 7.07 -12.78 6.84
N LYS A 160 7.76 -13.87 6.45
CA LYS A 160 8.17 -14.93 7.36
C LYS A 160 9.19 -14.44 8.41
N GLU A 161 10.20 -13.69 7.97
CA GLU A 161 11.32 -13.23 8.82
C GLU A 161 10.92 -12.12 9.81
N LYS A 162 9.89 -11.34 9.50
CA LYS A 162 9.50 -10.15 10.27
C LYS A 162 8.10 -10.33 10.89
N PRO A 163 6.97 -10.17 10.16
CA PRO A 163 5.63 -10.38 10.72
C PRO A 163 5.43 -11.71 11.46
N VAL A 164 5.85 -12.84 10.89
CA VAL A 164 5.63 -14.15 11.52
C VAL A 164 6.60 -14.38 12.68
N ALA A 165 7.90 -14.15 12.46
CA ALA A 165 8.92 -14.38 13.49
C ALA A 165 8.74 -13.47 14.73
N ASN A 166 8.26 -12.23 14.53
CA ASN A 166 7.98 -11.30 15.63
C ASN A 166 6.61 -11.56 16.30
N GLY A 167 5.86 -12.56 15.86
CA GLY A 167 4.56 -12.92 16.43
C GLY A 167 3.44 -11.92 16.12
N ILE A 168 3.61 -11.06 15.10
CA ILE A 168 2.54 -10.18 14.60
C ILE A 168 1.45 -11.06 13.98
N VAL A 169 1.88 -12.01 13.15
CA VAL A 169 1.05 -13.09 12.59
C VAL A 169 1.46 -14.40 13.28
N PRO A 170 0.55 -15.12 13.95
CA PRO A 170 0.86 -16.40 14.57
C PRO A 170 1.39 -17.43 13.57
N GLN A 171 2.46 -18.13 13.93
CA GLN A 171 3.06 -19.16 13.09
C GLN A 171 2.05 -20.28 12.73
N GLU A 172 1.13 -20.59 13.63
CA GLU A 172 0.04 -21.56 13.43
C GLU A 172 -0.90 -21.19 12.27
N ARG A 173 -1.01 -19.89 11.94
CA ARG A 173 -1.80 -19.40 10.81
C ARG A 173 -1.02 -19.42 9.50
N PHE A 174 0.30 -19.27 9.58
CA PHE A 174 1.18 -19.27 8.40
C PHE A 174 1.56 -20.68 7.93
N LEU A 175 1.83 -21.61 8.84
CA LEU A 175 2.32 -22.95 8.51
C LEU A 175 1.40 -23.76 7.58
N PRO A 176 0.06 -23.80 7.80
CA PRO A 176 -0.83 -24.57 6.92
C PRO A 176 -0.77 -24.08 5.47
N TYR A 177 -0.75 -22.76 5.26
CA TYR A 177 -0.60 -22.17 3.93
C TYR A 177 0.73 -22.58 3.30
N ALA A 178 1.86 -22.43 4.01
CA ALA A 178 3.17 -22.76 3.48
C ALA A 178 3.31 -24.25 3.10
N GLN A 179 2.83 -25.16 3.96
CA GLN A 179 2.91 -26.61 3.74
C GLN A 179 2.05 -27.06 2.55
N LEU A 180 0.82 -26.54 2.44
CA LEU A 180 -0.06 -26.83 1.32
C LEU A 180 0.52 -26.28 0.00
N GLY A 181 1.18 -25.12 0.03
CA GLY A 181 1.89 -24.56 -1.12
C GLY A 181 3.04 -25.45 -1.59
N GLU A 182 3.86 -25.98 -0.67
CA GLU A 182 4.91 -26.95 -1.00
C GLU A 182 4.34 -28.24 -1.61
N GLN A 183 3.21 -28.75 -1.07
CA GLN A 183 2.54 -29.92 -1.61
C GLN A 183 1.99 -29.69 -3.02
N LEU A 184 1.47 -28.49 -3.31
CA LEU A 184 0.99 -28.12 -4.65
C LEU A 184 2.12 -27.98 -5.69
N GLN A 185 3.34 -27.68 -5.25
CA GLN A 185 4.53 -27.67 -6.09
C GLN A 185 5.09 -29.08 -6.35
N SER A 186 4.70 -30.05 -5.53
CA SER A 186 5.02 -31.47 -5.71
C SER A 186 4.06 -32.17 -6.68
N THR A 187 4.32 -33.44 -7.01
CA THR A 187 3.47 -34.25 -7.91
C THR A 187 2.07 -34.60 -7.35
N ASN A 188 1.75 -34.19 -6.11
CA ASN A 188 0.49 -34.51 -5.42
C ASN A 188 -0.62 -33.47 -5.63
N PHE A 189 -0.82 -33.01 -6.87
CA PHE A 189 -1.86 -32.05 -7.18
C PHE A 189 -3.27 -32.67 -7.12
N SER A 190 -4.18 -32.06 -6.36
CA SER A 190 -5.60 -32.43 -6.35
C SER A 190 -6.52 -31.22 -6.15
N VAL A 191 -7.76 -31.32 -6.62
CA VAL A 191 -8.76 -30.25 -6.47
C VAL A 191 -9.08 -29.99 -4.99
N GLY A 192 -9.14 -31.04 -4.17
CA GLY A 192 -9.33 -30.91 -2.72
C GLY A 192 -8.18 -30.15 -2.06
N LEU A 193 -6.94 -30.45 -2.45
CA LEU A 193 -5.76 -29.73 -1.96
C LEU A 193 -5.78 -28.25 -2.33
N VAL A 194 -6.22 -27.90 -3.53
CA VAL A 194 -6.38 -26.48 -3.94
C VAL A 194 -7.47 -25.78 -3.13
N GLN A 195 -8.56 -26.47 -2.79
CA GLN A 195 -9.60 -25.92 -1.93
C GLN A 195 -9.07 -25.63 -0.52
N ASP A 196 -8.35 -26.59 0.08
CA ASP A 196 -7.72 -26.43 1.38
C ASP A 196 -6.69 -25.29 1.38
N TYR A 197 -5.94 -25.16 0.28
CA TYR A 197 -4.98 -24.07 0.07
C TYR A 197 -5.65 -22.69 0.05
N ILE A 198 -6.73 -22.53 -0.72
CA ILE A 198 -7.51 -21.29 -0.78
C ILE A 198 -8.06 -20.95 0.62
N GLN A 199 -8.54 -21.96 1.36
CA GLN A 199 -9.06 -21.76 2.70
C GLN A 199 -7.95 -21.35 3.69
N ALA A 200 -6.78 -21.97 3.65
CA ALA A 200 -5.64 -21.61 4.48
C ALA A 200 -5.15 -20.19 4.18
N ALA A 201 -5.05 -19.82 2.89
CA ALA A 201 -4.70 -18.47 2.46
C ALA A 201 -5.72 -17.43 2.96
N ARG A 202 -7.02 -17.72 2.87
CA ARG A 202 -8.07 -16.84 3.41
C ARG A 202 -7.90 -16.62 4.92
N GLN A 203 -7.65 -17.68 5.69
CA GLN A 203 -7.44 -17.56 7.13
C GLN A 203 -6.20 -16.73 7.46
N LEU A 204 -5.11 -16.91 6.71
CA LEU A 204 -3.89 -16.11 6.86
C LEU A 204 -4.14 -14.64 6.52
N ILE A 205 -4.87 -14.33 5.45
CA ILE A 205 -5.23 -12.95 5.07
C ILE A 205 -6.07 -12.28 6.15
N GLU A 206 -7.07 -12.97 6.69
CA GLU A 206 -7.89 -12.44 7.79
C GLU A 206 -7.05 -12.21 9.06
N GLU A 207 -6.08 -13.08 9.35
CA GLU A 207 -5.12 -12.87 10.43
C GLU A 207 -4.22 -11.66 10.17
N CYS A 208 -3.76 -11.44 8.92
CA CYS A 208 -2.99 -10.25 8.57
C CYS A 208 -3.79 -8.96 8.79
N LYS A 209 -5.06 -8.94 8.36
CA LYS A 209 -5.98 -7.81 8.62
C LYS A 209 -6.18 -7.60 10.12
N GLY A 210 -6.44 -8.67 10.86
CA GLY A 210 -6.57 -8.64 12.30
C GLY A 210 -5.28 -8.19 12.99
N ALA A 211 -4.11 -8.53 12.46
CA ALA A 211 -2.82 -8.08 12.97
C ALA A 211 -2.61 -6.59 12.76
N ILE A 212 -2.99 -6.05 11.59
CA ILE A 212 -2.99 -4.60 11.34
C ILE A 212 -3.89 -3.88 12.36
N GLN A 213 -5.09 -4.41 12.60
CA GLN A 213 -6.03 -3.90 13.62
C GLN A 213 -5.54 -4.10 15.06
N ARG A 214 -4.76 -5.16 15.36
CA ARG A 214 -4.20 -5.41 16.69
C ARG A 214 -2.94 -4.61 16.95
N MET A 215 -2.15 -4.29 15.93
CA MET A 215 -1.06 -3.33 16.03
C MET A 215 -1.63 -1.95 16.40
N ASP A 216 -2.80 -1.61 15.86
CA ASP A 216 -3.61 -0.48 16.31
C ASP A 216 -4.08 -0.64 17.78
N ALA A 217 -4.59 -1.81 18.18
CA ALA A 217 -5.01 -2.03 19.57
C ALA A 217 -3.86 -2.09 20.61
N LYS A 218 -2.67 -2.60 20.26
CA LYS A 218 -1.48 -2.59 21.14
C LYS A 218 -0.91 -1.18 21.31
N LEU A 219 -1.12 -0.29 20.33
CA LEU A 219 -0.91 1.15 20.51
C LEU A 219 -1.91 1.71 21.55
N ARG A 220 -3.16 1.21 21.60
CA ARG A 220 -4.16 1.56 22.64
C ARG A 220 -3.91 0.97 24.04
N VAL A 221 -3.15 -0.13 24.19
CA VAL A 221 -2.88 -0.75 25.51
C VAL A 221 -1.59 -0.24 26.14
N LYS A 222 -0.60 0.17 25.34
CA LYS A 222 0.58 0.88 25.89
C LYS A 222 0.23 2.23 26.52
N SER A 223 -0.93 2.79 26.22
CA SER A 223 -1.52 3.98 26.86
C SER A 223 -2.21 3.71 28.21
N ASP A 224 -2.47 2.46 28.58
CA ASP A 224 -3.19 2.10 29.82
C ASP A 224 -2.29 1.33 30.82
N THR A 225 -1.13 1.89 31.16
CA THR A 225 -0.43 1.47 32.39
C THR A 225 -0.69 2.51 33.49
N PRO A 226 -1.47 2.19 34.54
CA PRO A 226 -1.62 3.08 35.68
C PRO A 226 -0.27 3.14 36.39
N ALA A 227 0.35 4.32 36.40
CA ALA A 227 1.48 4.59 37.27
C ALA A 227 1.02 4.37 38.72
N GLN A 228 1.58 3.35 39.37
CA GLN A 228 1.49 3.20 40.81
C GLN A 228 2.23 4.38 41.45
N SER A 229 1.47 5.29 42.04
CA SER A 229 1.98 6.38 42.88
C SER A 229 1.95 5.94 44.34
N ASP A 230 3.12 5.62 44.89
CA ASP A 230 3.32 5.62 46.34
C ASP A 230 3.48 7.06 46.82
N THR A 231 2.55 7.45 47.71
CA THR A 231 2.64 8.42 48.81
C THR A 231 3.10 9.87 48.54
N ALA A 232 2.16 10.82 48.64
CA ALA A 232 1.95 11.71 49.80
C ALA A 232 1.35 13.07 49.38
N ALA A 233 0.19 13.42 49.96
CA ALA A 233 -0.45 14.74 49.89
C ALA A 233 0.32 15.77 50.78
N PRO A 234 0.19 17.11 50.60
CA PRO A 234 -1.07 17.84 50.88
C PRO A 234 -1.48 18.99 49.90
N THR A 235 -2.78 19.01 49.60
CA THR A 235 -3.80 20.10 49.76
C THR A 235 -3.73 21.46 49.01
N VAL A 236 -4.77 21.70 48.17
CA VAL A 236 -5.45 22.94 47.64
C VAL A 236 -4.61 23.96 46.83
N THR A 237 -5.03 24.48 45.67
CA THR A 237 -6.35 25.03 45.31
C THR A 237 -6.81 24.76 43.87
N GLU A 238 -8.10 24.46 43.75
CA GLU A 238 -8.89 24.44 42.52
C GLU A 238 -9.08 25.86 41.95
N GLU A 239 -8.87 26.01 40.64
CA GLU A 239 -9.74 26.86 39.81
C GLU A 239 -10.17 26.07 38.58
N HIS A 240 -11.49 25.96 38.44
CA HIS A 240 -12.21 25.28 37.37
C HIS A 240 -12.03 25.97 36.01
N HIS A 241 -11.80 25.16 34.97
CA HIS A 241 -12.52 25.29 33.69
C HIS A 241 -13.03 23.91 33.27
N GLY A 242 -14.33 23.66 33.50
CA GLY A 242 -15.09 22.62 32.79
C GLY A 242 -15.22 23.00 31.30
N SER A 243 -15.58 22.11 30.38
CA SER A 243 -16.42 20.93 30.52
C SER A 243 -16.27 20.02 29.28
N THR A 244 -16.16 18.72 29.52
CA THR A 244 -16.68 17.58 28.73
C THR A 244 -16.51 17.57 27.19
N LYS A 245 -15.53 16.81 26.70
CA LYS A 245 -15.60 16.07 25.42
C LYS A 245 -14.86 14.73 25.58
N GLY A 246 -15.27 13.72 24.81
CA GLY A 246 -15.02 12.28 25.01
C GLY A 246 -13.60 11.88 25.37
N VAL A 247 -13.47 10.73 26.05
CA VAL A 247 -12.19 10.13 26.47
C VAL A 247 -11.19 10.21 25.33
N ALA A 248 -10.12 10.98 25.52
CA ALA A 248 -9.07 11.11 24.54
C ALA A 248 -8.37 9.75 24.38
N VAL A 249 -8.30 9.27 23.15
CA VAL A 249 -7.49 8.12 22.81
C VAL A 249 -6.04 8.58 22.85
N HIS A 250 -5.21 7.99 23.70
CA HIS A 250 -3.79 8.35 23.79
C HIS A 250 -2.93 7.44 22.90
N MET A 251 -1.89 8.01 22.27
CA MET A 251 -1.00 7.30 21.37
C MET A 251 0.44 7.82 21.46
N ASP A 252 1.37 6.93 21.80
CA ASP A 252 2.79 7.25 21.94
C ASP A 252 3.56 6.92 20.65
N LEU A 253 4.13 7.95 20.03
CA LEU A 253 4.89 7.89 18.79
C LEU A 253 6.36 8.32 18.98
N ARG A 254 6.84 8.38 20.21
CA ARG A 254 8.26 8.61 20.50
C ARG A 254 9.11 7.47 19.92
N GLY A 255 10.25 7.82 19.34
CA GLY A 255 11.16 6.94 18.60
C GLY A 255 10.64 6.51 17.22
N VAL A 256 9.42 6.88 16.83
CA VAL A 256 8.86 6.55 15.51
C VAL A 256 9.28 7.62 14.51
N LYS A 257 10.12 7.21 13.54
CA LYS A 257 10.63 8.11 12.49
C LYS A 257 9.54 8.48 11.48
N CYS A 258 9.70 9.64 10.84
CA CYS A 258 8.94 10.02 9.64
C CYS A 258 9.15 8.98 8.50
N PRO A 259 8.13 8.63 7.69
CA PRO A 259 6.73 9.06 7.74
C PRO A 259 5.85 8.23 8.70
N MET A 260 6.42 7.23 9.39
CA MET A 260 5.64 6.25 10.15
C MET A 260 4.91 6.82 11.35
N ASN A 261 5.39 7.93 11.93
CA ASN A 261 4.69 8.64 13.00
C ASN A 261 3.32 9.15 12.53
N TYR A 262 3.30 9.86 11.41
CA TYR A 262 2.07 10.33 10.80
C TYR A 262 1.18 9.19 10.33
N VAL A 263 1.74 8.20 9.62
CA VAL A 263 0.97 7.06 9.09
C VAL A 263 0.19 6.37 10.20
N LYS A 264 0.85 6.11 11.33
CA LYS A 264 0.20 5.49 12.48
C LYS A 264 -0.89 6.40 13.09
N ALA A 265 -0.64 7.71 13.17
CA ALA A 265 -1.64 8.68 13.65
C ALA A 265 -2.88 8.76 12.72
N LYS A 266 -2.66 8.78 11.39
CA LYS A 266 -3.71 8.82 10.37
C LYS A 266 -4.57 7.56 10.41
N LEU A 267 -3.95 6.38 10.39
CA LEU A 267 -4.69 5.11 10.50
C LEU A 267 -5.56 5.08 11.75
N ARG A 268 -5.01 5.56 12.89
CA ARG A 268 -5.79 5.63 14.13
C ARG A 268 -7.02 6.51 13.98
N LEU A 269 -6.88 7.68 13.36
CA LEU A 269 -7.99 8.61 13.09
C LEU A 269 -9.00 8.02 12.10
N GLU A 270 -8.58 7.35 11.02
CA GLU A 270 -9.51 6.72 10.08
C GLU A 270 -10.41 5.68 10.77
N MET A 271 -9.89 4.99 11.78
CA MET A 271 -10.62 4.01 12.61
C MET A 271 -11.42 4.62 13.79
N MET A 272 -11.40 5.93 13.97
CA MET A 272 -12.18 6.65 14.99
C MET A 272 -13.53 7.14 14.47
N GLU A 273 -14.47 7.43 15.34
CA GLU A 273 -15.72 8.10 14.96
C GLU A 273 -15.51 9.61 14.85
N VAL A 274 -16.26 10.26 13.95
CA VAL A 274 -16.19 11.73 13.79
C VAL A 274 -16.58 12.38 15.12
N GLY A 275 -15.73 13.27 15.62
CA GLY A 275 -15.86 13.93 16.92
C GLY A 275 -15.04 13.31 18.06
N GLU A 276 -14.41 12.14 17.85
CA GLU A 276 -13.46 11.59 18.83
C GLU A 276 -12.12 12.36 18.83
N ILE A 277 -11.43 12.31 19.97
CA ILE A 277 -10.17 13.04 20.21
C ILE A 277 -9.02 12.04 20.32
N LEU A 278 -7.93 12.29 19.60
CA LEU A 278 -6.67 11.56 19.65
C LEU A 278 -5.57 12.47 20.23
N GLU A 279 -4.88 11.99 21.25
CA GLU A 279 -3.71 12.63 21.84
C GLU A 279 -2.44 11.87 21.43
N LEU A 280 -1.46 12.59 20.89
CA LEU A 280 -0.21 12.04 20.35
C LEU A 280 0.98 12.57 21.15
N LEU A 281 1.89 11.68 21.54
CA LEU A 281 3.22 12.06 22.04
C LEU A 281 4.27 11.84 20.94
N ILE A 282 4.94 12.92 20.53
CA ILE A 282 5.91 12.90 19.42
C ILE A 282 7.26 13.49 19.84
N ASP A 283 8.31 13.07 19.15
CA ASP A 283 9.66 13.58 19.35
C ASP A 283 9.87 14.99 18.75
N PRO A 284 10.86 15.74 19.23
CA PRO A 284 11.28 17.00 18.62
C PRO A 284 11.84 16.79 17.20
N GLY A 285 11.89 17.87 16.41
CA GLY A 285 12.41 17.87 15.04
C GLY A 285 11.31 17.53 14.02
N GLU A 286 11.64 16.68 13.04
CA GLU A 286 10.74 16.36 11.91
C GLU A 286 9.36 15.84 12.36
N ALA A 287 9.27 15.11 13.47
CA ALA A 287 7.98 14.61 13.95
C ALA A 287 7.07 15.76 14.42
N TYR A 288 7.60 16.70 15.19
CA TYR A 288 6.88 17.90 15.65
C TYR A 288 6.43 18.80 14.49
N GLU A 289 7.26 18.97 13.47
CA GLU A 289 6.94 19.82 12.32
C GLU A 289 5.92 19.18 11.40
N ASN A 290 6.05 17.88 11.14
CA ASN A 290 5.31 17.21 10.08
C ASN A 290 3.97 16.67 10.59
N VAL A 291 3.92 16.01 11.76
CA VAL A 291 2.70 15.30 12.21
C VAL A 291 1.49 16.22 12.38
N PRO A 292 1.57 17.35 13.13
CA PRO A 292 0.41 18.25 13.28
C PRO A 292 -0.02 18.89 11.96
N ARG A 293 0.95 19.22 11.09
CA ARG A 293 0.68 19.83 9.79
C ARG A 293 -0.02 18.85 8.86
N SER A 294 0.52 17.65 8.69
CA SER A 294 -0.07 16.62 7.83
C SER A 294 -1.48 16.25 8.28
N LEU A 295 -1.74 16.19 9.60
CA LEU A 295 -3.08 15.92 10.13
C LEU A 295 -4.07 17.03 9.79
N LYS A 296 -3.62 18.28 9.84
CA LYS A 296 -4.41 19.45 9.43
C LYS A 296 -4.66 19.47 7.93
N ASP A 297 -3.66 19.12 7.11
CA ASP A 297 -3.78 19.01 5.65
C ASP A 297 -4.75 17.88 5.25
N ASP A 298 -4.75 16.77 6.00
CA ASP A 298 -5.75 15.71 5.92
C ASP A 298 -7.10 16.12 6.52
N GLY A 299 -7.34 17.40 6.80
CA GLY A 299 -8.64 17.97 7.18
C GLY A 299 -9.09 17.65 8.61
N GLN A 300 -8.18 17.17 9.46
CA GLN A 300 -8.44 16.97 10.89
C GLN A 300 -8.17 18.27 11.65
N LYS A 301 -8.74 18.40 12.86
CA LYS A 301 -8.67 19.65 13.63
C LYS A 301 -7.72 19.50 14.80
N ILE A 302 -6.57 20.17 14.74
CA ILE A 302 -5.65 20.27 15.88
C ILE A 302 -6.32 21.13 16.96
N LEU A 303 -6.54 20.54 18.13
CA LEU A 303 -7.10 21.20 19.32
C LEU A 303 -5.99 21.85 20.15
N GLU A 304 -4.87 21.13 20.34
CA GLU A 304 -3.79 21.56 21.23
C GLU A 304 -2.44 21.06 20.72
N LEU A 305 -1.40 21.87 20.95
CA LEU A 305 0.00 21.53 20.69
C LEU A 305 0.83 22.07 21.85
N GLU A 306 1.29 21.20 22.76
CA GLU A 306 2.02 21.56 23.97
C GLU A 306 3.44 20.95 23.98
N GLU A 307 4.44 21.72 24.43
CA GLU A 307 5.80 21.24 24.64
C GLU A 307 5.91 20.57 26.03
N ILE A 308 6.08 19.26 26.07
CA ILE A 308 6.30 18.48 27.30
C ILE A 308 7.71 17.92 27.25
N LYS A 309 8.70 18.77 27.57
CA LYS A 309 10.13 18.44 27.42
C LYS A 309 10.48 17.07 28.00
N PRO A 310 11.18 16.20 27.24
CA PRO A 310 11.82 16.47 25.95
C PRO A 310 10.96 16.22 24.70
N HIS A 311 9.64 16.04 24.83
CA HIS A 311 8.71 15.66 23.76
C HIS A 311 7.60 16.71 23.54
N TYR A 312 6.67 16.44 22.63
CA TYR A 312 5.50 17.27 22.37
C TYR A 312 4.21 16.46 22.48
N ARG A 313 3.16 17.09 22.99
CA ARG A 313 1.79 16.57 23.00
C ARG A 313 0.97 17.26 21.92
N VAL A 314 0.35 16.49 21.04
CA VAL A 314 -0.57 16.99 20.01
C VAL A 314 -1.95 16.41 20.27
N VAL A 315 -2.97 17.25 20.41
CA VAL A 315 -4.36 16.82 20.56
C VAL A 315 -5.10 17.15 19.26
N VAL A 316 -5.73 16.16 18.65
CA VAL A 316 -6.44 16.27 17.38
C VAL A 316 -7.87 15.70 17.50
N GLU A 317 -8.86 16.44 16.99
CA GLU A 317 -10.26 16.04 16.87
C GLU A 317 -10.50 15.48 15.46
N LYS A 318 -11.11 14.30 15.36
CA LYS A 318 -11.53 13.75 14.06
C LYS A 318 -12.71 14.56 13.53
N VAL A 319 -12.58 15.14 12.34
CA VAL A 319 -13.64 15.97 11.72
C VAL A 319 -14.27 15.31 10.50
N LYS A 320 -13.56 14.41 9.83
CA LYS A 320 -14.05 13.60 8.71
C LYS A 320 -13.49 12.19 8.80
#